data_AF-A0A5E6NX79-F1
#
_entry.id   AF-A0A5E6NX79-F1
#
_cell.length_a   1.000
_cell.length_b   1.000
_cell.length_c   1.000
_cell.angle_alpha   90.00
_cell.angle_beta   90.00
_cell.angle_gamma   90.00
#
_symmetry.space_group_name_H-M   'P 1'
#
loop_
_entity.id
_entity.type
_entity.pdbx_description
1 polymer ?
#
loop_
_entity_poly.entity_id
_entity_poly.type
_entity_poly.pdbx_seq_one_letter_code
_entity_poly.pdbx_strand_id
1 'polypeptide(L)'
;MWRAPFYTLGPLTTDIAPGYDHITSAIGAAQIGWYGCAMLCYVTPKEHLGLPNQDDVKQGIIAYKIAAHAADLAKGIQGHKFVIMLCQRQGLNFAGKTSLISA
;
A
#
# COMPACT_ATOMS: atom_id res chain seq x y z
N MET A 1 -24.42 -9.87 -0.77
CA MET A 1 -23.97 -8.97 0.32
C MET A 1 -22.75 -9.51 1.08
N TRP A 2 -22.47 -10.82 1.06
CA TRP A 2 -21.28 -11.40 1.68
C TRP A 2 -20.15 -11.55 0.63
N ARG A 3 -18.93 -11.08 0.94
CA ARG A 3 -17.76 -10.89 0.05
C ARG A 3 -17.80 -9.70 -0.93
N ALA A 4 -18.13 -8.51 -0.45
CA ALA A 4 -17.78 -7.28 -1.18
C ALA A 4 -16.25 -7.02 -1.10
N PRO A 5 -15.63 -6.44 -2.14
CA PRO A 5 -14.20 -6.09 -2.10
C PRO A 5 -13.93 -5.13 -0.94
N PHE A 6 -12.98 -5.51 -0.08
CA PHE A 6 -12.65 -4.74 1.12
C PHE A 6 -11.62 -3.65 0.78
N TYR A 7 -11.88 -2.44 1.24
CA TYR A 7 -11.02 -1.27 1.05
C TYR A 7 -10.57 -0.72 2.39
N THR A 8 -9.27 -0.51 2.56
CA THR A 8 -8.67 -0.06 3.82
C THR A 8 -7.71 1.10 3.63
N LEU A 9 -7.60 1.96 4.64
CA LEU A 9 -6.66 3.08 4.70
C LEU A 9 -5.64 2.77 5.80
N GLY A 10 -4.58 2.04 5.42
CA GLY A 10 -3.79 1.31 6.41
C GLY A 10 -4.66 0.30 7.18
N PRO A 11 -4.07 -0.49 8.06
CA PRO A 11 -4.13 -0.01 9.43
C PRO A 11 -2.78 0.50 9.90
N LEU A 12 -2.77 1.66 10.55
CA LEU A 12 -1.62 2.12 11.33
C LEU A 12 -1.39 1.11 12.45
N THR A 13 -0.25 0.42 12.41
CA THR A 13 0.06 -0.57 13.44
C THR A 13 0.46 0.06 14.76
N THR A 14 0.84 1.33 14.73
CA THR A 14 1.25 2.11 15.91
C THR A 14 1.07 3.60 15.63
N ASP A 15 0.64 4.34 16.65
CA ASP A 15 0.40 5.79 16.60
C ASP A 15 1.56 6.61 17.20
N ILE A 16 2.68 5.96 17.53
CA ILE A 16 3.81 6.58 18.24
C ILE A 16 4.77 7.33 17.28
N ALA A 17 4.63 7.13 15.96
CA ALA A 17 5.59 7.61 14.96
C ALA A 17 4.98 8.61 13.95
N PRO A 18 4.50 9.79 14.39
CA PRO A 18 4.02 10.82 13.48
C PRO A 18 5.14 11.27 12.54
N GLY A 19 4.85 11.42 11.25
CA GLY A 19 5.88 11.67 10.22
C GLY A 19 6.33 10.40 9.49
N TYR A 20 6.12 9.23 10.10
CA TYR A 20 6.45 7.92 9.53
C TYR A 20 5.22 7.03 9.35
N ASP A 21 4.03 7.65 9.28
CA ASP A 21 2.75 6.97 9.19
C ASP A 21 2.65 6.05 7.95
N HIS A 22 3.29 6.44 6.85
CA HIS A 22 3.42 5.62 5.64
C HIS A 22 4.14 4.28 5.88
N ILE A 23 5.01 4.16 6.88
CA ILE A 23 5.72 2.91 7.23
C ILE A 23 4.86 2.09 8.18
N THR A 24 4.33 2.72 9.23
CA THR A 24 3.49 2.03 10.23
C THR A 24 2.23 1.47 9.58
N SER A 25 1.63 2.22 8.66
CA SER A 25 0.46 1.78 7.91
C SER A 25 0.79 0.74 6.84
N ALA A 26 1.98 0.78 6.23
CA ALA A 26 2.41 -0.20 5.23
C ALA A 26 2.53 -1.61 5.80
N ILE A 27 2.96 -1.75 7.07
CA ILE A 27 3.04 -3.04 7.76
C ILE A 27 1.64 -3.64 7.93
N GLY A 28 0.68 -2.85 8.39
CA GLY A 28 -0.71 -3.28 8.52
C GLY A 28 -1.35 -3.56 7.16
N ALA A 29 -1.03 -2.74 6.17
CA ALA A 29 -1.51 -2.90 4.80
C ALA A 29 -1.04 -4.21 4.16
N ALA A 30 0.21 -4.63 4.42
CA ALA A 30 0.72 -5.92 3.95
C ALA A 30 -0.02 -7.10 4.60
N GLN A 31 -0.29 -7.02 5.91
CA GLN A 31 -1.03 -8.07 6.63
C GLN A 31 -2.48 -8.19 6.18
N ILE A 32 -3.21 -7.08 6.14
CA ILE A 32 -4.62 -7.08 5.70
C ILE A 32 -4.74 -7.39 4.21
N GLY A 33 -3.74 -6.96 3.44
CA GLY A 33 -3.50 -7.38 2.08
C GLY A 33 -3.51 -8.90 2.00
N TRP A 34 -2.62 -9.57 2.75
CA TRP A 34 -2.52 -11.03 2.81
C TRP A 34 -3.85 -11.71 3.19
N TYR A 35 -4.56 -11.18 4.18
CA TYR A 35 -5.86 -11.72 4.62
C TYR A 35 -7.00 -11.58 3.61
N GLY A 36 -6.80 -10.87 2.50
CA GLY A 36 -7.77 -10.79 1.41
C GLY A 36 -8.35 -9.41 1.14
N CYS A 37 -7.72 -8.33 1.62
CA CYS A 37 -8.08 -6.98 1.22
C CYS A 37 -7.89 -6.81 -0.30
N ALA A 38 -8.85 -6.16 -0.96
CA ALA A 38 -8.88 -5.98 -2.41
C ALA A 38 -8.24 -4.66 -2.84
N MET A 39 -8.30 -3.63 -1.99
CA MET A 39 -7.83 -2.29 -2.31
C MET A 39 -7.21 -1.59 -1.10
N LEU A 40 -6.02 -1.01 -1.28
CA LEU A 40 -5.30 -0.28 -0.24
C LEU A 40 -5.22 1.22 -0.60
N CYS A 41 -5.61 2.09 0.34
CA CYS A 41 -5.31 3.51 0.30
C CYS A 41 -3.92 3.74 0.87
N TYR A 42 -3.09 4.51 0.17
CA TYR A 42 -1.80 4.90 0.70
C TYR A 42 -1.97 5.97 1.78
N VAL A 43 -1.04 5.97 2.71
CA VAL A 43 -0.91 6.96 3.76
C VAL A 43 0.36 7.74 3.49
N THR A 44 0.29 9.05 3.63
CA THR A 44 1.47 9.90 3.43
C THR A 44 2.25 10.05 4.74
N PRO A 45 3.56 10.36 4.70
CA PRO A 45 4.33 10.70 5.89
C PRO A 45 3.66 11.76 6.78
N LYS A 46 2.89 12.67 6.17
CA LYS A 46 2.23 13.80 6.85
C LYS A 46 0.76 13.59 7.16
N GLU A 47 0.23 12.36 7.14
CA GLU A 47 -1.19 12.07 7.31
C GLU A 47 -1.82 12.78 8.53
N HIS A 48 -1.08 12.86 9.65
CA HIS A 48 -1.52 13.55 10.86
C HIS A 48 -0.89 14.94 11.08
N LEU A 49 -0.04 15.40 10.16
CA LEU A 49 0.77 16.61 10.33
C LEU A 49 0.36 17.76 9.40
N GLY A 50 -0.27 17.48 8.26
CA GLY A 50 -0.76 18.51 7.35
C GLY A 50 -0.90 18.05 5.90
N LEU A 51 -1.03 19.02 4.98
CA LEU A 51 -1.16 18.72 3.56
C LEU A 51 0.14 18.13 3.00
N PRO A 52 0.07 17.02 2.25
CA PRO A 52 1.25 16.37 1.70
C PRO A 52 1.81 17.14 0.49
N ASN A 53 3.13 17.17 0.37
CA ASN A 53 3.83 17.64 -0.82
C ASN A 53 3.94 16.52 -1.87
N GLN A 54 4.40 16.85 -3.08
CA GLN A 54 4.57 15.88 -4.16
C GLN A 54 5.50 14.71 -3.77
N ASP A 55 6.55 14.97 -3.00
CA ASP A 55 7.48 13.92 -2.56
C ASP A 55 6.89 13.03 -1.46
N ASP A 56 6.07 13.59 -0.57
CA ASP A 56 5.32 12.84 0.44
C ASP A 56 4.34 11.87 -0.23
N VAL A 57 3.69 12.31 -1.32
CA VAL A 57 2.82 11.47 -2.15
C VAL A 57 3.62 10.34 -2.81
N LYS A 58 4.78 10.63 -3.41
CA LYS A 58 5.64 9.58 -3.99
C LYS A 58 6.08 8.55 -2.96
N GLN A 59 6.48 8.99 -1.77
CA GLN A 59 6.90 8.10 -0.67
C GLN A 59 5.76 7.18 -0.22
N GLY A 60 4.57 7.73 0.02
CA GLY A 60 3.38 6.94 0.35
C GLY A 60 3.05 5.92 -0.74
N ILE A 61 3.20 6.30 -2.01
CA ILE A 61 2.94 5.40 -3.14
C ILE A 61 3.95 4.24 -3.18
N ILE A 62 5.23 4.52 -2.98
CA ILE A 62 6.28 3.49 -3.01
C ILE A 62 6.09 2.51 -1.86
N ALA A 63 5.85 3.00 -0.64
CA ALA A 63 5.64 2.17 0.55
C ALA A 63 4.48 1.18 0.35
N TYR A 64 3.35 1.66 -0.17
CA TYR A 64 2.17 0.83 -0.39
C TYR A 64 2.28 -0.12 -1.58
N LYS A 65 3.08 0.20 -2.61
CA LYS A 65 3.41 -0.76 -3.67
C LYS A 65 4.21 -1.94 -3.12
N ILE A 66 5.16 -1.67 -2.24
CA ILE A 66 5.95 -2.72 -1.58
C ILE A 66 5.03 -3.58 -0.72
N ALA A 67 4.15 -2.96 0.08
CA ALA A 67 3.19 -3.68 0.92
C ALA A 67 2.21 -4.54 0.08
N ALA A 68 1.67 -4.00 -1.01
CA ALA A 68 0.80 -4.73 -1.92
C ALA A 68 1.52 -5.92 -2.55
N HIS A 69 2.77 -5.72 -2.98
CA HIS A 69 3.57 -6.80 -3.54
C HIS A 69 3.88 -7.89 -2.51
N ALA A 70 4.25 -7.51 -1.29
CA ALA A 70 4.47 -8.46 -0.20
C ALA A 70 3.21 -9.27 0.12
N ALA A 71 2.03 -8.65 0.08
CA ALA A 71 0.75 -9.33 0.26
C ALA A 71 0.45 -10.32 -0.89
N ASP A 72 0.73 -9.95 -2.14
CA ASP A 72 0.55 -10.84 -3.30
C ASP A 72 1.47 -12.07 -3.20
N LEU A 73 2.73 -11.88 -2.77
CA LEU A 73 3.68 -12.95 -2.51
C LEU A 73 3.17 -13.89 -1.41
N ALA A 74 2.69 -13.34 -0.29
CA ALA A 74 2.17 -14.12 0.83
C ALA A 74 0.90 -14.93 0.47
N LYS A 75 0.11 -14.46 -0.51
CA LYS A 75 -1.05 -15.20 -1.04
C LYS A 75 -0.68 -16.28 -2.07
N GLY A 76 0.57 -16.32 -2.53
CA GLY A 76 0.98 -17.23 -3.61
C GLY A 76 0.38 -16.87 -4.98
N ILE A 77 -0.06 -15.62 -5.17
CA ILE A 77 -0.61 -15.17 -6.47
C ILE A 77 0.54 -14.95 -7.44
N GLN A 78 0.67 -15.84 -8.42
CA GLN A 78 1.68 -15.72 -9.48
C GLN A 78 1.24 -14.67 -10.51
N GLY A 79 2.05 -13.62 -10.66
CA GLY A 79 1.85 -12.55 -11.62
C GLY A 79 1.08 -11.37 -11.03
N HIS A 80 1.75 -10.55 -10.20
CA HIS A 80 1.44 -9.16 -9.82
C HIS A 80 -0.02 -8.71 -10.01
N LYS A 81 -0.98 -9.45 -9.48
CA LYS A 81 -2.41 -9.23 -9.73
C LYS A 81 -3.00 -8.51 -8.53
N PHE A 82 -2.72 -7.20 -8.53
CA PHE A 82 -3.62 -6.15 -8.07
C PHE A 82 -4.33 -6.43 -6.73
N VAL A 83 -3.62 -6.30 -5.61
CA VAL A 83 -4.16 -5.44 -4.57
C VAL A 83 -4.21 -4.04 -5.18
N ILE A 84 -5.40 -3.62 -5.63
CA ILE A 84 -5.58 -2.39 -6.39
C ILE A 84 -5.16 -1.24 -5.48
N MET A 85 -4.16 -0.50 -5.91
CA MET A 85 -3.80 0.74 -5.27
C MET A 85 -4.67 1.84 -5.88
N LEU A 86 -5.42 2.58 -5.07
CA LEU A 86 -6.21 3.73 -5.58
C LEU A 86 -5.36 4.82 -6.26
N CYS A 87 -4.04 4.72 -6.18
CA CYS A 87 -3.09 5.48 -6.97
C CYS A 87 -3.15 5.20 -8.49
N GLN A 88 -4.00 4.29 -9.00
CA GLN A 88 -4.25 4.27 -10.45
C GLN A 88 -4.95 5.53 -10.97
N ARG A 89 -5.56 6.35 -10.08
CA ARG A 89 -6.19 7.62 -10.47
C ARG A 89 -5.21 8.78 -10.68
N GLN A 90 -3.94 8.65 -10.32
CA GLN A 90 -2.93 9.72 -10.47
C GLN A 90 -1.95 9.52 -11.66
N GLY A 91 -2.25 8.64 -12.62
CA GLY A 91 -1.49 8.55 -13.88
C GLY A 91 -0.05 8.02 -13.76
N LEU A 92 0.34 7.51 -12.59
CA LEU A 92 1.66 6.96 -12.33
C LEU A 92 1.73 5.49 -12.77
N ASN A 93 1.98 5.27 -14.06
CA ASN A 93 2.22 3.96 -14.67
C ASN A 93 3.55 3.36 -14.17
N PHE A 94 3.49 2.43 -13.21
CA PHE A 94 4.65 1.65 -12.73
C PHE A 94 4.50 0.15 -12.98
N ALA A 95 3.60 -0.25 -13.89
CA ALA A 95 3.25 -1.64 -14.19
C ALA A 95 4.38 -2.52 -14.79
N GLY A 96 5.65 -2.12 -14.70
CA GLY A 96 6.75 -2.82 -15.38
C GLY A 96 8.15 -2.69 -14.78
N LYS A 97 8.31 -2.41 -13.47
CA LYS A 97 9.65 -2.24 -12.85
C LYS A 97 9.93 -3.07 -11.57
N THR A 98 9.22 -4.17 -11.34
CA THR A 98 9.42 -5.03 -10.15
C THR A 98 10.20 -6.33 -10.39
N SER A 99 10.81 -6.52 -11.56
CA SER A 99 11.55 -7.75 -11.92
C SER A 99 12.94 -7.93 -11.27
N LEU A 100 13.25 -7.27 -10.15
CA LEU A 100 14.63 -7.22 -9.59
C LEU A 100 14.84 -7.94 -8.25
N ILE A 101 13.84 -8.62 -7.70
CA ILE A 101 14.00 -9.38 -6.45
C ILE A 101 13.37 -10.78 -6.61
N SER A 102 14.06 -11.61 -7.39
CA SER A 102 13.94 -13.06 -7.37
C SER A 102 15.31 -13.62 -7.01
N ALA A 103 15.48 -13.99 -5.74
CA ALA A 103 16.51 -14.88 -5.21
C ALA A 103 15.96 -15.50 -3.93
#